data_AF-A0A7X8Z7U4-F1
#
_entry.id   AF-A0A7X8Z7U4-F1
#
_cell.length_a   1.000
_cell.length_b   1.000
_cell.length_c   1.000
_cell.angle_alpha   90.00
_cell.angle_beta   90.00
_cell.angle_gamma   90.00
#
_symmetry.space_group_name_H-M   'P 1'
#
loop_
_entity.id
_entity.type
_entity.pdbx_description
1 polymer ?
#
loop_
_entity_poly.entity_id
_entity_poly.type
_entity_poly.pdbx_seq_one_letter_code
_entity_poly.pdbx_strand_id
1 'polypeptide(L)'
;MMPDSLAREYGVPTQSQLEKINELARRPLSKEEVFVFPDKLVGDMIIPDRYIQIHKSLLNVFKEDAKRGVSVLIDHPWAGFFARPKAAIGYGRTFDATLKKSLAENEEWELRADHYIVRGKEIDGINTDYIIASIEDGTFFDTSIGWGANTFECSICGNDYRDYRKCEHLAGREYDGKLCYMIAKPPGFLMENSIVFDGAYPGAGVLSNVDNVAENGEMAIVDNLKGLDEGVMLFHTYSARKGKLLTFARRGDLEKKLTVQGINFGKGGEKTVSEKYLVVLDGVDVTAFVSEVQKDDAGAKITLSESLLKELPTVKNMLKEKDDAAVSDVAVEQFISKEQVKESLGREVPADEVLRFAKEGDGYLQELQKEAKEWGIRAYGDDYDADAWETRFAVSGSRELKRFIETFKVEAEANLPHGRQSELGANQSSQTDSDIPDDAFKA
;
A
#
# COMPACT_ATOMS: atom_id res chain seq x y z
N MET A 1 21.06 -34.83 0.27
CA MET A 1 19.61 -34.59 0.32
C MET A 1 19.39 -33.56 1.42
N MET A 2 18.92 -32.37 1.05
CA MET A 2 18.30 -31.48 2.05
C MET A 2 16.96 -32.11 2.45
N PRO A 3 16.49 -31.98 3.70
CA PRO A 3 15.12 -32.36 4.03
C PRO A 3 14.15 -31.42 3.31
N ASP A 4 13.09 -31.97 2.72
CA ASP A 4 12.00 -31.17 2.13
C ASP A 4 11.42 -30.25 3.21
N SER A 5 11.57 -28.94 3.01
CA SER A 5 10.82 -27.96 3.78
C SER A 5 9.33 -28.18 3.53
N LEU A 6 8.55 -28.32 4.59
CA LEU A 6 7.08 -28.43 4.56
C LEU A 6 6.42 -27.11 4.12
N ALA A 7 6.72 -26.67 2.90
CA ALA A 7 6.00 -25.61 2.22
C ALA A 7 4.53 -26.06 2.08
N ARG A 8 3.60 -25.28 2.61
CA ARG A 8 2.17 -25.56 2.45
C ARG A 8 1.82 -25.48 0.98
N GLU A 9 1.26 -26.56 0.45
CA GLU A 9 0.72 -26.60 -0.90
C GLU A 9 -0.40 -25.53 -1.00
N TYR A 10 -0.20 -24.54 -1.85
CA TYR A 10 -1.16 -23.47 -2.07
C TYR A 10 -2.49 -24.07 -2.55
N GLY A 11 -3.62 -23.48 -2.15
CA GLY A 11 -4.93 -24.01 -2.52
C GLY A 11 -5.45 -25.19 -1.70
N VAL A 12 -4.61 -25.91 -0.94
CA VAL A 12 -5.03 -27.13 -0.22
C VAL A 12 -5.47 -26.80 1.21
N PRO A 13 -6.71 -27.13 1.61
CA PRO A 13 -7.19 -26.83 2.97
C PRO A 13 -6.46 -27.67 4.02
N THR A 14 -6.01 -27.00 5.08
CA THR A 14 -5.65 -27.70 6.32
C THR A 14 -6.89 -28.34 6.96
N GLN A 15 -6.69 -29.35 7.82
CA GLN A 15 -7.79 -30.04 8.52
C GLN A 15 -8.74 -29.06 9.24
N SER A 16 -8.19 -28.05 9.94
CA SER A 16 -9.01 -27.04 10.65
C SER A 16 -9.75 -26.08 9.71
N GLN A 17 -9.20 -25.77 8.52
CA GLN A 17 -9.93 -25.00 7.51
C GLN A 17 -11.05 -25.84 6.90
N LEU A 18 -10.79 -27.12 6.59
CA LEU A 18 -11.78 -28.05 6.06
C LEU A 18 -12.94 -28.28 7.04
N GLU A 19 -12.68 -28.29 8.35
CA GLU A 19 -13.71 -28.33 9.40
C GLU A 19 -14.63 -27.11 9.33
N LYS A 20 -14.09 -25.88 9.35
CA LYS A 20 -14.88 -24.63 9.22
C LYS A 20 -15.70 -24.58 7.92
N ILE A 21 -15.11 -25.02 6.81
CA ILE A 21 -15.81 -25.11 5.52
C ILE A 21 -16.99 -26.10 5.61
N ASN A 22 -16.81 -27.21 6.32
CA ASN A 22 -17.86 -28.22 6.52
C ASN A 22 -18.95 -27.82 7.52
N GLU A 23 -18.69 -26.89 8.46
CA GLU A 23 -19.75 -26.24 9.26
C GLU A 23 -20.70 -25.39 8.38
N LEU A 24 -20.17 -24.82 7.30
CA LEU A 24 -20.92 -23.97 6.35
C LEU A 24 -21.57 -24.77 5.21
N ALA A 25 -21.04 -25.95 4.87
CA ALA A 25 -21.51 -26.79 3.78
C ALA A 25 -22.79 -27.59 4.15
N ARG A 26 -23.60 -27.95 3.14
CA ARG A 26 -24.81 -28.77 3.33
C ARG A 26 -24.56 -30.28 3.29
N ARG A 27 -23.34 -30.69 2.94
CA ARG A 27 -22.81 -32.04 3.03
C ARG A 27 -21.31 -31.94 3.36
N PRO A 28 -20.69 -33.01 3.89
CA PRO A 28 -19.24 -33.10 3.93
C PRO A 28 -18.63 -32.93 2.53
N LEU A 29 -17.58 -32.11 2.45
CA LEU A 29 -16.65 -31.92 1.35
C LEU A 29 -15.31 -32.54 1.75
N SER A 30 -14.62 -33.22 0.82
CA SER A 30 -13.25 -33.68 1.04
C SER A 30 -12.23 -32.58 0.69
N LYS A 31 -10.96 -32.75 1.09
CA LYS A 31 -9.89 -31.79 0.76
C LYS A 31 -9.65 -31.66 -0.74
N GLU A 32 -9.90 -32.73 -1.50
CA GLU A 32 -9.73 -32.79 -2.96
C GLU A 32 -10.87 -32.08 -3.70
N GLU A 33 -12.03 -31.88 -3.07
CA GLU A 33 -13.16 -31.15 -3.66
C GLU A 33 -13.04 -29.63 -3.53
N VAL A 34 -12.05 -29.14 -2.77
CA VAL A 34 -12.00 -27.75 -2.30
C VAL A 34 -10.66 -27.11 -2.64
N PHE A 35 -10.73 -25.86 -3.10
CA PHE A 35 -9.59 -24.95 -3.18
C PHE A 35 -9.79 -23.84 -2.14
N VAL A 36 -8.74 -23.47 -1.39
CA VAL A 36 -8.77 -22.37 -0.42
C VAL A 36 -7.71 -21.32 -0.71
N PHE A 37 -8.06 -20.04 -0.53
CA PHE A 37 -7.17 -18.92 -0.75
C PHE A 37 -7.48 -17.77 0.23
N PRO A 38 -6.47 -17.06 0.75
CA PRO A 38 -6.65 -15.89 1.60
C PRO A 38 -6.61 -14.58 0.80
N ASP A 39 -7.44 -13.61 1.16
CA ASP A 39 -7.43 -12.26 0.57
C ASP A 39 -7.23 -11.18 1.64
N LYS A 40 -6.68 -10.03 1.24
CA LYS A 40 -7.00 -8.76 1.89
C LYS A 40 -8.29 -8.21 1.26
N LEU A 41 -9.31 -7.99 2.07
CA LEU A 41 -10.61 -7.48 1.62
C LEU A 41 -10.64 -5.95 1.56
N VAL A 42 -10.21 -5.31 2.65
CA VAL A 42 -10.28 -3.87 2.89
C VAL A 42 -9.52 -3.52 4.17
N GLY A 43 -9.22 -2.25 4.42
CA GLY A 43 -8.71 -1.74 5.70
C GLY A 43 -9.36 -0.43 6.12
N ASP A 44 -8.69 0.32 7.00
CA ASP A 44 -9.13 1.62 7.52
C ASP A 44 -8.36 2.83 6.98
N MET A 45 -7.69 2.71 5.83
CA MET A 45 -7.19 3.88 5.10
C MET A 45 -8.37 4.69 4.51
N ILE A 46 -8.11 5.95 4.15
CA ILE A 46 -9.09 6.74 3.41
C ILE A 46 -9.09 6.24 1.95
N ILE A 47 -10.21 5.71 1.49
CA ILE A 47 -10.37 5.19 0.13
C ILE A 47 -10.14 6.33 -0.88
N PRO A 48 -9.14 6.23 -1.78
CA PRO A 48 -8.86 7.23 -2.81
C PRO A 48 -10.10 7.56 -3.65
N ASP A 49 -10.24 8.83 -4.07
CA ASP A 49 -11.40 9.43 -4.77
C ASP A 49 -12.79 9.28 -4.12
N ARG A 50 -12.96 8.44 -3.10
CA ARG A 50 -14.23 8.25 -2.41
C ARG A 50 -14.30 9.09 -1.15
N TYR A 51 -13.14 9.39 -0.55
CA TYR A 51 -13.03 10.11 0.71
C TYR A 51 -13.91 9.48 1.80
N ILE A 52 -13.90 8.13 1.84
CA ILE A 52 -14.57 7.31 2.85
C ILE A 52 -13.48 6.55 3.58
N GLN A 53 -13.54 6.55 4.91
CA GLN A 53 -12.74 5.67 5.76
C GLN A 53 -13.66 4.63 6.39
N ILE A 54 -13.27 3.36 6.39
CA ILE A 54 -14.04 2.31 7.09
C ILE A 54 -13.51 2.19 8.51
N HIS A 55 -14.26 2.70 9.49
CA HIS A 55 -13.81 2.69 10.87
C HIS A 55 -13.64 1.26 11.40
N LYS A 56 -12.63 1.05 12.27
CA LYS A 56 -12.32 -0.25 12.88
C LYS A 56 -13.53 -1.00 13.49
N SER A 57 -14.52 -0.28 14.03
CA SER A 57 -15.74 -0.93 14.54
C SER A 57 -16.64 -1.50 13.44
N LEU A 58 -16.64 -0.91 12.24
CA LEU A 58 -17.30 -1.44 11.06
C LEU A 58 -16.50 -2.60 10.43
N LEU A 59 -15.17 -2.50 10.38
CA LEU A 59 -14.32 -3.64 10.00
C LEU A 59 -14.54 -4.88 10.88
N ASN A 60 -14.83 -4.69 12.18
CA ASN A 60 -15.20 -5.80 13.05
C ASN A 60 -16.55 -6.42 12.71
N VAL A 61 -17.54 -5.65 12.24
CA VAL A 61 -18.80 -6.21 11.73
C VAL A 61 -18.52 -7.05 10.48
N PHE A 62 -17.76 -6.51 9.53
CA PHE A 62 -17.40 -7.22 8.29
C PHE A 62 -16.63 -8.51 8.55
N LYS A 63 -15.76 -8.53 9.56
CA LYS A 63 -15.05 -9.73 10.02
C LYS A 63 -16.00 -10.81 10.53
N GLU A 64 -17.00 -10.46 11.34
CA GLU A 64 -18.00 -11.45 11.78
C GLU A 64 -18.93 -11.89 10.64
N ASP A 65 -19.23 -11.01 9.68
CA ASP A 65 -19.99 -11.35 8.47
C ASP A 65 -19.23 -12.34 7.58
N ALA A 66 -17.94 -12.09 7.33
CA ALA A 66 -17.06 -12.98 6.59
C ALA A 66 -16.91 -14.35 7.29
N LYS A 67 -16.82 -14.41 8.63
CA LYS A 67 -16.86 -15.68 9.38
C LYS A 67 -18.18 -16.43 9.25
N ARG A 68 -19.32 -15.72 9.17
CA ARG A 68 -20.63 -16.33 8.86
C ARG A 68 -20.77 -16.80 7.41
N GLY A 69 -19.81 -16.43 6.55
CA GLY A 69 -19.70 -16.86 5.17
C GLY A 69 -20.50 -16.00 4.19
N VAL A 70 -19.89 -14.95 3.65
CA VAL A 70 -20.38 -14.16 2.52
C VAL A 70 -20.00 -14.81 1.18
N SER A 71 -20.71 -14.46 0.10
CA SER A 71 -20.48 -15.05 -1.22
C SER A 71 -19.20 -14.53 -1.87
N VAL A 72 -18.49 -15.39 -2.60
CA VAL A 72 -17.45 -14.98 -3.55
C VAL A 72 -18.05 -14.93 -4.96
N LEU A 73 -17.92 -13.79 -5.63
CA LEU A 73 -18.41 -13.56 -7.00
C LEU A 73 -17.24 -13.37 -7.99
N ILE A 74 -17.55 -13.34 -9.28
CA ILE A 74 -16.66 -12.86 -10.34
C ILE A 74 -17.38 -11.74 -11.06
N ASP A 75 -16.69 -10.59 -11.20
CA ASP A 75 -17.25 -9.32 -11.69
C ASP A 75 -18.38 -8.78 -10.79
N HIS A 76 -18.60 -7.47 -10.85
CA HIS A 76 -19.70 -6.79 -10.16
C HIS A 76 -20.93 -6.77 -11.09
N PRO A 77 -21.92 -7.70 -10.95
CA PRO A 77 -23.13 -7.66 -11.76
C PRO A 77 -23.91 -6.34 -11.59
N TRP A 78 -23.69 -5.66 -10.47
CA TRP A 78 -24.25 -4.36 -10.09
C TRP A 78 -23.62 -3.17 -10.84
N ALA A 79 -22.36 -3.29 -11.29
CA ALA A 79 -21.67 -2.21 -12.01
C ALA A 79 -22.22 -1.99 -13.43
N GLY A 80 -22.89 -3.02 -13.97
CA GLY A 80 -23.41 -3.06 -15.33
C GLY A 80 -24.86 -2.59 -15.51
N PHE A 81 -25.25 -1.38 -15.07
CA PHE A 81 -26.64 -0.87 -15.26
C PHE A 81 -27.09 -0.77 -16.74
N PHE A 82 -26.16 -0.91 -17.71
CA PHE A 82 -26.42 -0.89 -19.16
C PHE A 82 -25.85 -2.10 -19.93
N ALA A 83 -25.15 -3.02 -19.25
CA ALA A 83 -24.91 -4.37 -19.76
C ALA A 83 -26.07 -5.26 -19.27
N ARG A 84 -26.24 -6.48 -19.81
CA ARG A 84 -27.29 -7.37 -19.31
C ARG A 84 -27.04 -7.61 -17.81
N PRO A 85 -28.03 -7.49 -16.91
CA PRO A 85 -27.84 -7.85 -15.52
C PRO A 85 -27.55 -9.35 -15.47
N LYS A 86 -26.28 -9.72 -15.32
CA LYS A 86 -25.91 -11.05 -14.89
C LYS A 86 -26.45 -11.23 -13.47
N ALA A 87 -26.85 -12.45 -13.13
CA ALA A 87 -27.18 -12.73 -11.75
C ALA A 87 -25.90 -12.60 -10.89
N ALA A 88 -26.04 -12.17 -9.65
CA ALA A 88 -24.99 -12.32 -8.65
C ALA A 88 -24.92 -13.80 -8.26
N ILE A 89 -23.98 -14.52 -8.86
CA ILE A 89 -23.82 -15.96 -8.68
C ILE A 89 -22.55 -16.22 -7.88
N GLY A 90 -22.70 -16.94 -6.77
CA GLY A 90 -21.59 -17.37 -5.93
C GLY A 90 -20.81 -18.50 -6.59
N TYR A 91 -19.51 -18.29 -6.78
CA TYR A 91 -18.53 -19.32 -7.19
C TYR A 91 -17.79 -19.92 -5.99
N GLY A 92 -17.74 -19.17 -4.88
CA GLY A 92 -17.15 -19.58 -3.61
C GLY A 92 -17.79 -18.89 -2.42
N ARG A 93 -17.16 -19.01 -1.24
CA ARG A 93 -17.64 -18.40 0.01
C ARG A 93 -16.48 -18.13 0.97
N THR A 94 -16.56 -17.08 1.78
CA THR A 94 -15.66 -16.96 2.95
C THR A 94 -15.96 -18.05 3.98
N PHE A 95 -14.97 -18.41 4.80
CA PHE A 95 -15.15 -19.33 5.93
C PHE A 95 -14.40 -18.93 7.21
N ASP A 96 -13.45 -17.99 7.14
CA ASP A 96 -12.86 -17.34 8.32
C ASP A 96 -12.44 -15.90 7.98
N ALA A 97 -12.18 -15.08 8.99
CA ALA A 97 -11.63 -13.74 8.82
C ALA A 97 -10.84 -13.25 10.04
N THR A 98 -9.80 -12.47 9.78
CA THR A 98 -8.96 -11.85 10.80
C THR A 98 -8.79 -10.35 10.55
N LEU A 99 -8.81 -9.58 11.64
CA LEU A 99 -8.45 -8.17 11.60
C LEU A 99 -7.03 -8.05 12.16
N LYS A 100 -6.09 -7.58 11.33
CA LYS A 100 -4.67 -7.47 11.68
C LYS A 100 -4.22 -6.01 11.67
N LYS A 101 -3.09 -5.73 12.29
CA LYS A 101 -2.35 -4.48 12.04
C LYS A 101 -1.84 -4.51 10.61
N SER A 102 -2.01 -3.40 9.89
CA SER A 102 -1.44 -3.27 8.55
C SER A 102 0.06 -2.97 8.59
N LEU A 103 0.73 -3.26 7.47
CA LEU A 103 2.08 -2.82 7.15
C LEU A 103 2.08 -1.71 6.08
N ALA A 104 0.92 -1.38 5.49
CA ALA A 104 0.79 -0.35 4.48
C ALA A 104 0.77 1.05 5.10
N GLU A 105 1.35 2.03 4.40
CA GLU A 105 1.31 3.43 4.85
C GLU A 105 -0.14 3.96 4.87
N ASN A 106 -0.45 4.76 5.89
CA ASN A 106 -1.77 5.37 6.10
C ASN A 106 -2.93 4.37 6.35
N GLU A 107 -2.63 3.12 6.65
CA GLU A 107 -3.58 2.10 7.10
C GLU A 107 -3.16 1.58 8.49
N GLU A 108 -4.06 1.51 9.47
CA GLU A 108 -3.76 0.97 10.80
C GLU A 108 -4.23 -0.49 10.93
N TRP A 109 -5.38 -0.81 10.34
CA TRP A 109 -6.03 -2.12 10.40
C TRP A 109 -6.46 -2.62 9.02
N GLU A 110 -6.12 -3.87 8.72
CA GLU A 110 -6.58 -4.59 7.54
C GLU A 110 -7.45 -5.79 7.93
N LEU A 111 -8.51 -6.01 7.14
CA LEU A 111 -9.37 -7.18 7.21
C LEU A 111 -8.95 -8.18 6.14
N ARG A 112 -8.45 -9.34 6.57
CA ARG A 112 -8.23 -10.51 5.71
C ARG A 112 -9.32 -11.55 5.91
N ALA A 113 -9.70 -12.25 4.84
CA ALA A 113 -10.64 -13.36 4.89
C ALA A 113 -10.12 -14.58 4.11
N ASP A 114 -10.40 -15.77 4.64
CA ASP A 114 -10.12 -17.03 3.97
C ASP A 114 -11.36 -17.45 3.16
N HIS A 115 -11.15 -17.78 1.89
CA HIS A 115 -12.16 -18.17 0.92
C HIS A 115 -12.04 -19.64 0.51
N TYR A 116 -13.15 -20.24 0.09
CA TYR A 116 -13.14 -21.52 -0.60
C TYR A 116 -13.97 -21.54 -1.89
N ILE A 117 -13.49 -22.28 -2.88
CA ILE A 117 -14.20 -22.62 -4.13
C ILE A 117 -14.28 -24.16 -4.21
N VAL A 118 -15.41 -24.68 -4.70
CA VAL A 118 -15.58 -26.12 -4.92
C VAL A 118 -15.15 -26.46 -6.36
N ARG A 119 -14.24 -27.43 -6.50
CA ARG A 119 -13.68 -27.90 -7.78
C ARG A 119 -14.73 -28.59 -8.66
N GLY A 120 -14.49 -28.61 -9.97
CA GLY A 120 -15.30 -29.34 -10.96
C GLY A 120 -16.78 -28.93 -11.01
N LYS A 121 -17.10 -27.64 -10.83
CA LYS A 121 -18.45 -27.11 -11.03
C LYS A 121 -18.52 -26.28 -12.30
N GLU A 122 -19.62 -26.40 -13.03
CA GLU A 122 -19.97 -25.46 -14.09
C GLU A 122 -21.17 -24.62 -13.63
N ILE A 123 -21.00 -23.30 -13.65
CA ILE A 123 -21.96 -22.32 -13.13
C ILE A 123 -22.03 -21.17 -14.14
N ASP A 124 -23.21 -20.92 -14.73
CA ASP A 124 -23.41 -19.93 -15.82
C ASP A 124 -22.42 -20.08 -17.01
N GLY A 125 -22.03 -21.33 -17.31
CA GLY A 125 -21.04 -21.65 -18.37
C GLY A 125 -19.58 -21.35 -17.99
N ILE A 126 -19.31 -21.02 -16.72
CA ILE A 126 -17.95 -20.86 -16.17
C ILE A 126 -17.61 -22.09 -15.33
N ASN A 127 -16.49 -22.73 -15.62
CA ASN A 127 -15.97 -23.84 -14.82
C ASN A 127 -15.13 -23.31 -13.65
N THR A 128 -15.38 -23.78 -12.43
CA THR A 128 -14.65 -23.36 -11.23
C THR A 128 -13.18 -23.73 -11.24
N ASP A 129 -12.77 -24.78 -11.96
CA ASP A 129 -11.37 -25.15 -12.09
C ASP A 129 -10.59 -24.12 -12.94
N TYR A 130 -11.25 -23.40 -13.86
CA TYR A 130 -10.62 -22.27 -14.57
C TYR A 130 -10.47 -21.04 -13.66
N ILE A 131 -11.44 -20.79 -12.78
CA ILE A 131 -11.34 -19.72 -11.77
C ILE A 131 -10.14 -20.00 -10.87
N ILE A 132 -10.03 -21.23 -10.37
CA ILE A 132 -8.94 -21.67 -9.50
C ILE A 132 -7.60 -21.57 -10.23
N ALA A 133 -7.49 -22.06 -11.48
CA ALA A 133 -6.26 -21.95 -12.25
C ALA A 133 -5.84 -20.49 -12.47
N SER A 134 -6.79 -19.58 -12.73
CA SER A 134 -6.51 -18.14 -12.86
C SER A 134 -6.08 -17.48 -11.53
N ILE A 135 -6.47 -18.02 -10.38
CA ILE A 135 -5.94 -17.58 -9.08
C ILE A 135 -4.54 -18.16 -8.87
N GLU A 136 -4.34 -19.45 -9.16
CA GLU A 136 -3.05 -20.16 -9.02
C GLU A 136 -1.96 -19.60 -9.95
N ASP A 137 -2.31 -19.09 -11.15
CA ASP A 137 -1.38 -18.45 -12.09
C ASP A 137 -1.23 -16.92 -11.91
N GLY A 138 -2.02 -16.32 -11.00
CA GLY A 138 -1.99 -14.89 -10.69
C GLY A 138 -2.72 -13.98 -11.69
N THR A 139 -3.48 -14.51 -12.64
CA THR A 139 -4.36 -13.71 -13.52
C THR A 139 -5.54 -13.10 -12.76
N PHE A 140 -6.04 -13.78 -11.73
CA PHE A 140 -7.09 -13.33 -10.81
C PHE A 140 -6.46 -12.99 -9.45
N PHE A 141 -6.02 -11.74 -9.32
CA PHE A 141 -5.23 -11.26 -8.19
C PHE A 141 -5.90 -10.12 -7.40
N ASP A 142 -6.84 -9.37 -7.99
CA ASP A 142 -7.49 -8.21 -7.35
C ASP A 142 -8.95 -8.52 -6.95
N THR A 143 -9.40 -7.95 -5.83
CA THR A 143 -10.73 -8.19 -5.27
C THR A 143 -11.39 -6.91 -4.75
N SER A 144 -12.71 -6.96 -4.62
CA SER A 144 -13.51 -5.80 -4.24
C SER A 144 -14.76 -6.22 -3.47
N ILE A 145 -15.01 -5.58 -2.33
CA ILE A 145 -16.14 -5.90 -1.47
C ILE A 145 -17.41 -5.08 -1.76
N GLY A 146 -18.55 -5.75 -1.78
CA GLY A 146 -19.86 -5.14 -1.62
C GLY A 146 -20.19 -4.99 -0.14
N TRP A 147 -20.52 -3.77 0.31
CA TRP A 147 -20.81 -3.49 1.72
C TRP A 147 -21.82 -2.35 1.89
N GLY A 148 -22.35 -2.19 3.11
CA GLY A 148 -23.23 -1.09 3.48
C GLY A 148 -23.00 -0.61 4.90
N ALA A 149 -23.29 0.67 5.15
CA ALA A 149 -23.31 1.28 6.47
C ALA A 149 -24.39 2.36 6.56
N ASN A 150 -24.88 2.61 7.78
CA ASN A 150 -25.92 3.59 8.07
C ASN A 150 -25.40 4.85 8.76
N THR A 151 -24.15 4.88 9.21
CA THR A 151 -23.55 6.02 9.91
C THR A 151 -22.34 6.52 9.12
N PHE A 152 -22.32 7.80 8.76
CA PHE A 152 -21.20 8.44 8.07
C PHE A 152 -20.86 9.74 8.79
N GLU A 153 -19.78 9.76 9.55
CA GLU A 153 -19.37 10.91 10.37
C GLU A 153 -18.37 11.78 9.61
N CYS A 154 -18.56 13.10 9.61
CA CYS A 154 -17.62 14.04 9.00
C CYS A 154 -16.35 14.17 9.85
N SER A 155 -15.16 13.97 9.26
CA SER A 155 -13.86 14.10 9.94
C SER A 155 -13.60 15.51 10.53
N ILE A 156 -14.25 16.55 10.00
CA ILE A 156 -14.06 17.95 10.44
C ILE A 156 -14.95 18.30 11.65
N CYS A 157 -16.25 18.01 11.58
CA CYS A 157 -17.21 18.46 12.61
C CYS A 157 -17.86 17.35 13.45
N GLY A 158 -17.60 16.06 13.17
CA GLY A 158 -18.15 14.94 13.93
C GLY A 158 -19.66 14.73 13.83
N ASN A 159 -20.36 15.50 12.97
CA ASN A 159 -21.79 15.30 12.70
C ASN A 159 -21.98 14.24 11.59
N ASP A 160 -23.20 13.71 11.46
CA ASP A 160 -23.56 12.89 10.30
C ASP A 160 -23.43 13.74 9.02
N TYR A 161 -22.59 13.28 8.10
CA TYR A 161 -22.25 13.98 6.86
C TYR A 161 -23.47 14.26 5.97
N ARG A 162 -24.58 13.52 6.16
CA ARG A 162 -25.82 13.67 5.38
C ARG A 162 -26.83 14.63 6.04
N ASP A 163 -26.64 15.03 7.30
CA ASP A 163 -27.46 16.07 7.95
C ASP A 163 -26.90 17.45 7.57
N TYR A 164 -27.28 17.94 6.39
CA TYR A 164 -26.87 19.23 5.81
C TYR A 164 -27.14 20.45 6.72
N ARG A 165 -27.92 20.31 7.79
CA ARG A 165 -28.18 21.36 8.80
C ARG A 165 -27.12 21.40 9.90
N LYS A 166 -26.18 20.45 9.91
CA LYS A 166 -25.10 20.29 10.89
C LYS A 166 -23.74 19.99 10.27
N CYS A 167 -23.70 19.63 8.97
CA CYS A 167 -22.48 19.43 8.21
C CYS A 167 -22.57 20.22 6.90
N GLU A 168 -21.78 21.28 6.78
CA GLU A 168 -21.57 22.05 5.54
C GLU A 168 -20.27 21.64 4.82
N HIS A 169 -19.50 20.73 5.42
CA HIS A 169 -18.23 20.24 4.89
C HIS A 169 -18.44 19.29 3.70
N LEU A 170 -17.58 19.40 2.70
CA LEU A 170 -17.59 18.57 1.50
C LEU A 170 -16.34 17.69 1.48
N ALA A 171 -16.54 16.38 1.38
CA ALA A 171 -15.45 15.41 1.35
C ALA A 171 -14.51 15.67 0.15
N GLY A 172 -13.21 15.52 0.37
CA GLY A 172 -12.17 15.89 -0.58
C GLY A 172 -11.71 17.35 -0.52
N ARG A 173 -12.35 18.21 0.29
CA ARG A 173 -11.87 19.58 0.55
C ARG A 173 -11.11 19.66 1.87
N GLU A 174 -10.21 20.62 1.97
CA GLU A 174 -9.53 20.96 3.22
C GLU A 174 -10.24 22.07 3.99
N TYR A 175 -10.22 21.95 5.32
CA TYR A 175 -10.72 22.92 6.29
C TYR A 175 -9.70 23.03 7.43
N ASP A 176 -9.19 24.23 7.71
CA ASP A 176 -8.15 24.48 8.71
C ASP A 176 -6.93 23.52 8.61
N GLY A 177 -6.50 23.22 7.39
CA GLY A 177 -5.39 22.29 7.10
C GLY A 177 -5.71 20.82 7.32
N LYS A 178 -6.99 20.43 7.37
CA LYS A 178 -7.44 19.05 7.54
C LYS A 178 -8.35 18.62 6.40
N LEU A 179 -8.09 17.44 5.83
CA LEU A 179 -8.94 16.83 4.82
C LEU A 179 -10.30 16.42 5.39
N CYS A 180 -11.38 16.86 4.73
CA CYS A 180 -12.73 16.35 4.98
C CYS A 180 -12.90 14.98 4.32
N TYR A 181 -13.32 13.99 5.10
CA TYR A 181 -13.72 12.66 4.65
C TYR A 181 -14.84 12.10 5.54
N MET A 182 -15.51 11.06 5.06
CA MET A 182 -16.61 10.38 5.72
C MET A 182 -16.11 9.14 6.45
N ILE A 183 -16.27 9.09 7.77
CA ILE A 183 -15.94 7.93 8.60
C ILE A 183 -17.17 7.02 8.67
N ALA A 184 -17.17 5.93 7.92
CA ALA A 184 -18.24 4.95 7.92
C ALA A 184 -18.20 4.09 9.19
N LYS A 185 -19.32 4.06 9.94
CA LYS A 185 -19.45 3.37 11.23
C LYS A 185 -20.71 2.47 11.25
N PRO A 186 -20.79 1.50 12.17
CA PRO A 186 -22.00 0.69 12.35
C PRO A 186 -23.25 1.54 12.67
N PRO A 187 -24.47 0.99 12.46
CA PRO A 187 -24.75 -0.33 11.91
C PRO A 187 -24.44 -0.43 10.41
N GLY A 188 -24.06 -1.62 9.96
CA GLY A 188 -23.61 -1.91 8.59
C GLY A 188 -23.44 -3.41 8.39
N PHE A 189 -22.95 -3.83 7.22
CA PHE A 189 -22.73 -5.23 6.86
C PHE A 189 -21.76 -5.38 5.68
N LEU A 190 -21.06 -6.51 5.62
CA LEU A 190 -20.39 -7.02 4.41
C LEU A 190 -21.37 -7.90 3.64
N MET A 191 -21.48 -7.68 2.33
CA MET A 191 -22.43 -8.38 1.45
C MET A 191 -21.77 -9.54 0.71
N GLU A 192 -20.62 -9.29 0.10
CA GLU A 192 -19.89 -10.20 -0.79
C GLU A 192 -18.44 -9.74 -0.99
N ASN A 193 -17.62 -10.62 -1.54
CA ASN A 193 -16.31 -10.31 -2.10
C ASN A 193 -16.29 -10.75 -3.58
N SER A 194 -15.86 -9.87 -4.48
CA SER A 194 -15.82 -10.12 -5.93
C SER A 194 -14.39 -10.11 -6.42
N ILE A 195 -14.01 -11.14 -7.20
CA ILE A 195 -12.77 -11.09 -7.99
C ILE A 195 -12.99 -10.14 -9.16
N VAL A 196 -12.10 -9.15 -9.31
CA VAL A 196 -12.22 -8.04 -10.27
C VAL A 196 -10.91 -7.79 -11.01
N PHE A 197 -10.95 -6.92 -12.03
CA PHE A 197 -9.78 -6.51 -12.81
C PHE A 197 -8.95 -5.40 -12.13
N ASP A 198 -9.60 -4.52 -11.38
CA ASP A 198 -9.00 -3.35 -10.71
C ASP A 198 -9.86 -3.02 -9.48
N GLY A 199 -9.31 -3.21 -8.29
CA GLY A 199 -9.99 -3.02 -7.01
C GLY A 199 -10.03 -1.55 -6.59
N ALA A 200 -11.15 -1.11 -6.02
CA ALA A 200 -11.28 0.27 -5.55
C ALA A 200 -10.56 0.56 -4.20
N TYR A 201 -9.84 -0.42 -3.64
CA TYR A 201 -9.14 -0.30 -2.36
C TYR A 201 -7.67 -0.75 -2.54
N PRO A 202 -6.67 0.12 -2.34
CA PRO A 202 -5.26 -0.23 -2.53
C PRO A 202 -4.83 -1.47 -1.75
N GLY A 203 -4.26 -2.44 -2.46
CA GLY A 203 -3.79 -3.70 -1.90
C GLY A 203 -4.90 -4.65 -1.42
N ALA A 204 -6.17 -4.43 -1.78
CA ALA A 204 -7.12 -5.52 -1.79
C ALA A 204 -6.73 -6.54 -2.87
N GLY A 205 -7.03 -7.81 -2.66
CA GLY A 205 -6.64 -8.88 -3.57
C GLY A 205 -6.30 -10.20 -2.90
N VAL A 206 -6.07 -11.22 -3.75
CA VAL A 206 -5.66 -12.56 -3.35
C VAL A 206 -4.20 -12.54 -2.92
N LEU A 207 -3.92 -13.09 -1.74
CA LEU A 207 -2.58 -13.12 -1.17
C LEU A 207 -1.85 -14.39 -1.59
N SER A 208 -0.60 -14.22 -2.02
CA SER A 208 0.29 -15.35 -2.35
C SER A 208 0.83 -16.02 -1.08
N ASN A 209 1.50 -17.17 -1.23
CA ASN A 209 2.23 -17.84 -0.13
C ASN A 209 3.40 -17.00 0.46
N VAL A 210 3.71 -15.86 -0.15
CA VAL A 210 4.64 -14.84 0.36
C VAL A 210 3.83 -13.55 0.56
N ASP A 211 3.93 -12.90 1.73
CA ASP A 211 3.15 -11.72 2.16
C ASP A 211 3.41 -10.42 1.34
N ASN A 212 3.91 -10.53 0.12
CA ASN A 212 4.08 -9.40 -0.80
C ASN A 212 2.76 -9.13 -1.54
N VAL A 213 1.97 -8.21 -0.98
CA VAL A 213 0.93 -7.50 -1.75
C VAL A 213 1.64 -6.67 -2.81
N ALA A 214 1.42 -6.96 -4.09
CA ALA A 214 1.88 -6.10 -5.17
C ALA A 214 1.06 -4.80 -5.18
N GLU A 215 1.73 -3.66 -5.36
CA GLU A 215 1.04 -2.37 -5.54
C GLU A 215 0.34 -2.35 -6.90
N ASN A 216 -0.99 -2.46 -6.90
CA ASN A 216 -1.84 -2.24 -8.08
C ASN A 216 -2.05 -0.72 -8.25
N GLY A 217 -1.90 -0.14 -9.44
CA GLY A 217 -2.47 -0.63 -10.69
C GLY A 217 -3.67 0.22 -11.17
N GLU A 218 -4.16 1.16 -10.34
CA GLU A 218 -5.36 1.97 -10.57
C GLU A 218 -5.52 2.50 -12.00
N MET A 219 -6.70 2.34 -12.61
CA MET A 219 -6.97 2.82 -13.97
C MET A 219 -7.86 4.07 -14.02
N ALA A 220 -7.39 5.13 -14.68
CA ALA A 220 -8.11 6.38 -14.92
C ALA A 220 -8.63 6.48 -16.36
N ILE A 221 -9.82 7.06 -16.57
CA ILE A 221 -10.37 7.32 -17.92
C ILE A 221 -9.69 8.54 -18.52
N VAL A 222 -9.24 8.40 -19.76
CA VAL A 222 -8.57 9.43 -20.56
C VAL A 222 -9.52 9.93 -21.66
N ASP A 223 -10.10 11.11 -21.46
CA ASP A 223 -10.98 11.75 -22.46
C ASP A 223 -10.21 12.53 -23.55
N ASN A 224 -8.94 12.88 -23.30
CA ASN A 224 -8.08 13.62 -24.22
C ASN A 224 -6.63 13.13 -24.13
N LEU A 225 -5.99 12.91 -25.29
CA LEU A 225 -4.60 12.49 -25.39
C LEU A 225 -3.61 13.66 -25.25
N LYS A 226 -4.06 14.90 -25.48
CA LYS A 226 -3.19 16.08 -25.38
C LYS A 226 -2.95 16.43 -23.92
N GLY A 227 -1.67 16.48 -23.53
CA GLY A 227 -1.24 16.73 -22.15
C GLY A 227 -0.81 15.46 -21.40
N LEU A 228 -0.86 14.29 -22.05
CA LEU A 228 -0.23 13.07 -21.55
C LEU A 228 1.24 13.04 -21.99
N ASP A 229 2.09 12.47 -21.14
CA ASP A 229 3.51 12.26 -21.46
C ASP A 229 3.66 11.14 -22.51
N GLU A 230 4.70 11.20 -23.34
CA GLU A 230 4.87 10.29 -24.49
C GLU A 230 5.12 8.82 -24.06
N GLY A 231 5.48 8.60 -22.79
CA GLY A 231 5.67 7.29 -22.18
C GLY A 231 4.42 6.66 -21.54
N VAL A 232 3.29 7.38 -21.42
CA VAL A 232 2.08 6.86 -20.75
C VAL A 232 1.46 5.73 -21.57
N MET A 233 1.35 4.53 -21.00
CA MET A 233 0.72 3.40 -21.68
C MET A 233 -0.80 3.53 -21.67
N LEU A 234 -1.39 3.53 -22.87
CA LEU A 234 -2.83 3.70 -23.06
C LEU A 234 -3.51 2.39 -23.39
N PHE A 235 -4.58 2.13 -22.66
CA PHE A 235 -5.45 0.98 -22.83
C PHE A 235 -6.74 1.45 -23.51
N HIS A 236 -7.15 0.80 -24.59
CA HIS A 236 -8.32 1.23 -25.36
C HIS A 236 -9.36 0.11 -25.45
N THR A 237 -10.63 0.41 -25.18
CA THR A 237 -11.74 -0.53 -25.39
C THR A 237 -12.78 0.05 -26.35
N TYR A 238 -13.22 -0.75 -27.31
CA TYR A 238 -14.26 -0.37 -28.27
C TYR A 238 -15.65 -0.71 -27.73
N SER A 239 -16.44 0.31 -27.40
CA SER A 239 -17.84 0.11 -27.04
C SER A 239 -18.71 -0.04 -28.29
N ALA A 240 -18.89 -1.29 -28.74
CA ALA A 240 -19.73 -1.65 -29.88
C ALA A 240 -21.18 -1.10 -29.79
N ARG A 241 -21.66 -0.79 -28.57
CA ARG A 241 -23.01 -0.28 -28.32
C ARG A 241 -23.13 1.25 -28.29
N LYS A 242 -22.02 1.97 -28.06
CA LYS A 242 -21.97 3.45 -28.07
C LYS A 242 -21.25 4.02 -29.29
N GLY A 243 -20.59 3.20 -30.10
CA GLY A 243 -19.76 3.64 -31.23
C GLY A 243 -18.56 4.48 -30.78
N LYS A 244 -18.08 4.29 -29.55
CA LYS A 244 -17.02 5.08 -28.93
C LYS A 244 -15.86 4.21 -28.47
N LEU A 245 -14.66 4.73 -28.69
CA LEU A 245 -13.44 4.30 -28.03
C LEU A 245 -13.44 4.86 -26.61
N LEU A 246 -13.21 4.01 -25.61
CA LEU A 246 -12.86 4.44 -24.26
C LEU A 246 -11.36 4.23 -24.11
N THR A 247 -10.64 5.26 -23.66
CA THR A 247 -9.21 5.19 -23.37
C THR A 247 -8.99 5.26 -21.87
N PHE A 248 -8.02 4.53 -21.37
CA PHE A 248 -7.61 4.48 -19.97
C PHE A 248 -6.08 4.55 -19.89
N ALA A 249 -5.57 5.04 -18.77
CA ALA A 249 -4.16 4.99 -18.39
C ALA A 249 -4.05 4.55 -16.93
N ARG A 250 -2.91 4.03 -16.50
CA ARG A 250 -2.66 3.83 -15.07
C ARG A 250 -2.51 5.19 -14.38
N ARG A 251 -3.13 5.40 -13.22
CA ARG A 251 -3.10 6.70 -12.54
C ARG A 251 -1.70 7.10 -12.08
N GLY A 252 -0.89 6.14 -11.63
CA GLY A 252 0.52 6.38 -11.31
C GLY A 252 1.34 6.93 -12.49
N ASP A 253 0.94 6.64 -13.73
CA ASP A 253 1.56 7.19 -14.94
C ASP A 253 1.08 8.64 -15.24
N LEU A 254 -0.04 9.07 -14.64
CA LEU A 254 -0.63 10.41 -14.80
C LEU A 254 -0.17 11.41 -13.74
N GLU A 255 0.37 10.95 -12.60
CA GLU A 255 0.71 11.81 -11.45
C GLU A 255 2.08 12.51 -11.56
N LYS A 256 2.82 12.30 -12.65
CA LYS A 256 4.10 12.97 -12.92
C LYS A 256 3.94 14.26 -13.75
N LYS A 257 3.72 15.37 -13.04
CA LYS A 257 3.92 16.80 -13.43
C LYS A 257 3.17 17.35 -14.66
N LEU A 258 2.35 18.38 -14.37
CA LEU A 258 2.02 19.57 -15.18
C LEU A 258 1.78 19.40 -16.70
N THR A 259 0.52 19.61 -17.14
CA THR A 259 0.22 20.62 -18.19
C THR A 259 -1.26 21.02 -18.17
N VAL A 260 -1.51 22.32 -18.32
CA VAL A 260 -2.85 22.91 -18.42
C VAL A 260 -3.50 22.59 -19.77
N GLN A 261 -4.45 21.65 -19.79
CA GLN A 261 -5.74 21.77 -20.53
C GLN A 261 -6.66 20.55 -20.36
N GLY A 262 -7.79 20.74 -19.65
CA GLY A 262 -9.01 19.99 -19.93
C GLY A 262 -9.17 18.59 -19.35
N ILE A 263 -8.50 18.23 -18.25
CA ILE A 263 -8.81 17.01 -17.50
C ILE A 263 -10.07 17.28 -16.64
N ASN A 264 -11.18 16.59 -16.95
CA ASN A 264 -12.42 16.65 -16.17
C ASN A 264 -12.47 15.53 -15.13
N PHE A 265 -12.20 15.86 -13.86
CA PHE A 265 -12.56 14.99 -12.74
C PHE A 265 -14.01 15.24 -12.33
N GLY A 266 -14.99 14.61 -13.00
CA GLY A 266 -16.39 14.72 -12.59
C GLY A 266 -17.42 13.99 -13.45
N LYS A 267 -18.33 13.26 -12.79
CA LYS A 267 -19.58 12.74 -13.39
C LYS A 267 -20.79 13.52 -12.87
N GLY A 268 -21.49 14.20 -13.78
CA GLY A 268 -22.95 14.42 -13.74
C GLY A 268 -23.57 15.19 -12.57
N GLY A 269 -23.82 16.49 -12.78
CA GLY A 269 -24.73 17.33 -11.98
C GLY A 269 -24.89 18.69 -12.67
N GLU A 270 -26.11 19.23 -12.76
CA GLU A 270 -26.38 20.40 -13.62
C GLU A 270 -26.02 21.77 -13.00
N LYS A 271 -25.68 22.69 -13.92
CA LYS A 271 -25.07 24.01 -13.71
C LYS A 271 -26.04 25.07 -13.16
N THR A 272 -25.45 26.12 -12.55
CA THR A 272 -25.75 27.51 -12.96
C THR A 272 -24.60 28.47 -12.67
N VAL A 273 -24.02 29.06 -13.74
CA VAL A 273 -23.33 30.38 -13.86
C VAL A 273 -22.23 30.71 -12.82
N SER A 274 -20.96 30.96 -13.17
CA SER A 274 -20.38 31.38 -14.45
C SER A 274 -19.50 30.29 -15.10
N GLU A 275 -19.54 30.18 -16.42
CA GLU A 275 -19.59 28.84 -17.04
C GLU A 275 -18.44 28.47 -17.99
N LYS A 276 -17.24 29.07 -17.87
CA LYS A 276 -16.14 28.75 -18.80
C LYS A 276 -14.71 28.61 -18.25
N TYR A 277 -14.36 29.19 -17.11
CA TYR A 277 -12.99 29.17 -16.62
C TYR A 277 -12.96 28.95 -15.10
N LEU A 278 -12.30 27.88 -14.67
CA LEU A 278 -11.70 27.80 -13.34
C LEU A 278 -10.30 28.41 -13.47
N VAL A 279 -9.99 29.44 -12.70
CA VAL A 279 -8.68 30.09 -12.70
C VAL A 279 -8.03 29.84 -11.35
N VAL A 280 -6.96 29.05 -11.35
CA VAL A 280 -6.21 28.68 -10.14
C VAL A 280 -4.81 29.29 -10.24
N LEU A 281 -4.38 29.98 -9.19
CA LEU A 281 -3.01 30.45 -9.01
C LEU A 281 -2.44 29.78 -7.76
N ASP A 282 -1.33 29.07 -7.89
CA ASP A 282 -0.61 28.40 -6.81
C ASP A 282 -1.53 27.59 -5.86
N GLY A 283 -2.44 26.80 -6.45
CA GLY A 283 -3.41 25.96 -5.74
C GLY A 283 -4.66 26.66 -5.23
N VAL A 284 -4.73 28.00 -5.29
CA VAL A 284 -5.88 28.79 -4.82
C VAL A 284 -6.84 29.08 -5.97
N ASP A 285 -8.12 28.76 -5.81
CA ASP A 285 -9.18 29.20 -6.73
C ASP A 285 -9.35 30.72 -6.65
N VAL A 286 -8.95 31.41 -7.72
CA VAL A 286 -9.05 32.85 -7.89
C VAL A 286 -10.12 33.25 -8.91
N THR A 287 -11.00 32.33 -9.31
CA THR A 287 -12.05 32.53 -10.32
C THR A 287 -12.98 33.72 -9.96
N ALA A 288 -13.24 33.93 -8.67
CA ALA A 288 -14.04 35.06 -8.17
C ALA A 288 -13.38 36.45 -8.37
N PHE A 289 -12.08 36.52 -8.67
CA PHE A 289 -11.32 37.78 -8.81
C PHE A 289 -11.02 38.17 -10.26
N VAL A 290 -11.48 37.36 -11.23
CA VAL A 290 -11.39 37.63 -12.67
C VAL A 290 -12.28 38.83 -13.03
N SER A 291 -11.66 39.92 -13.45
CA SER A 291 -12.37 41.15 -13.85
C SER A 291 -12.62 41.24 -15.36
N GLU A 292 -11.78 40.61 -16.18
CA GLU A 292 -11.94 40.60 -17.64
C GLU A 292 -11.33 39.33 -18.26
N VAL A 293 -11.93 38.84 -19.36
CA VAL A 293 -11.35 37.79 -20.20
C VAL A 293 -11.44 38.24 -21.66
N GLN A 294 -10.30 38.65 -22.22
CA GLN A 294 -10.16 38.93 -23.65
C GLN A 294 -9.70 37.67 -24.38
N LYS A 295 -10.09 37.53 -25.66
CA LYS A 295 -9.64 36.43 -26.52
C LYS A 295 -9.15 36.97 -27.85
N ASP A 296 -8.02 36.43 -28.29
CA ASP A 296 -7.45 36.65 -29.62
C ASP A 296 -6.99 35.30 -30.22
N ASP A 297 -6.38 35.37 -31.40
CA ASP A 297 -5.90 34.17 -32.12
C ASP A 297 -4.68 33.52 -31.45
N ALA A 298 -4.09 34.14 -30.42
CA ALA A 298 -2.97 33.61 -29.64
C ALA A 298 -3.41 32.99 -28.30
N GLY A 299 -4.59 33.34 -27.76
CA GLY A 299 -5.16 32.67 -26.60
C GLY A 299 -6.26 33.44 -25.86
N ALA A 300 -6.42 33.14 -24.57
CA ALA A 300 -7.29 33.86 -23.66
C ALA A 300 -6.42 34.68 -22.68
N LYS A 301 -6.54 36.00 -22.74
CA LYS A 301 -5.89 36.93 -21.81
C LYS A 301 -6.86 37.24 -20.68
N ILE A 302 -6.52 36.77 -19.48
CA ILE A 302 -7.33 36.93 -18.27
C ILE A 302 -6.75 38.08 -17.45
N THR A 303 -7.58 39.06 -17.10
CA THR A 303 -7.23 40.18 -16.22
C THR A 303 -7.84 39.95 -14.84
N LEU A 304 -7.02 40.07 -13.80
CA LEU A 304 -7.44 39.99 -12.39
C LEU A 304 -7.51 41.39 -11.79
N SER A 305 -8.42 41.61 -10.85
CA SER A 305 -8.59 42.90 -10.19
C SER A 305 -7.49 43.19 -9.16
N GLU A 306 -6.64 44.17 -9.45
CA GLU A 306 -5.45 44.53 -8.64
C GLU A 306 -5.78 44.94 -7.20
N SER A 307 -6.99 45.47 -6.95
CA SER A 307 -7.48 45.82 -5.62
C SER A 307 -7.75 44.59 -4.72
N LEU A 308 -8.19 43.47 -5.31
CA LEU A 308 -8.53 42.24 -4.58
C LEU A 308 -7.33 41.30 -4.42
N LEU A 309 -6.32 41.38 -5.29
CA LEU A 309 -5.06 40.67 -5.12
C LEU A 309 -4.33 41.03 -3.80
N LYS A 310 -4.57 42.22 -3.23
CA LYS A 310 -4.00 42.67 -1.94
C LYS A 310 -4.72 42.07 -0.71
N GLU A 311 -5.89 41.49 -0.89
CA GLU A 311 -6.65 40.80 0.16
C GLU A 311 -6.20 39.34 0.33
N LEU A 312 -5.65 38.72 -0.72
CA LEU A 312 -5.18 37.33 -0.69
C LEU A 312 -3.91 37.14 0.18
N PRO A 313 -3.91 36.19 1.14
CA PRO A 313 -2.76 35.93 2.01
C PRO A 313 -1.49 35.59 1.23
N THR A 314 -1.61 34.78 0.17
CA THR A 314 -0.49 34.32 -0.66
C THR A 314 0.26 35.49 -1.31
N VAL A 315 -0.44 36.49 -1.83
CA VAL A 315 0.18 37.67 -2.44
C VAL A 315 0.86 38.57 -1.39
N LYS A 316 0.27 38.68 -0.18
CA LYS A 316 0.92 39.34 0.97
C LYS A 316 2.18 38.61 1.43
N ASN A 317 2.25 37.28 1.29
CA ASN A 317 3.42 36.48 1.64
C ASN A 317 4.49 36.57 0.55
N MET A 318 4.14 36.45 -0.74
CA MET A 318 5.09 36.62 -1.86
C MET A 318 5.72 38.02 -1.92
N LEU A 319 5.03 39.05 -1.41
CA LEU A 319 5.58 40.41 -1.26
C LEU A 319 6.48 40.59 -0.02
N LYS A 320 6.55 39.61 0.89
CA LYS A 320 7.46 39.54 2.04
C LYS A 320 8.62 38.57 1.80
N GLU A 321 8.34 37.40 1.22
CA GLU A 321 9.30 36.32 0.91
C GLU A 321 10.35 36.71 -0.13
N LYS A 322 10.23 37.89 -0.74
CA LYS A 322 11.28 38.42 -1.62
C LYS A 322 12.49 38.98 -0.86
N ASP A 323 12.35 39.24 0.44
CA ASP A 323 13.41 39.80 1.29
C ASP A 323 14.08 38.72 2.20
N ASP A 324 13.36 37.65 2.56
CA ASP A 324 13.84 36.61 3.51
C ASP A 324 14.10 35.25 2.84
N ALA A 325 15.36 34.82 2.86
CA ALA A 325 15.95 33.78 2.04
C ALA A 325 15.65 32.29 2.40
N ALA A 326 15.72 31.45 1.35
CA ALA A 326 16.43 30.15 1.28
C ALA A 326 15.97 28.88 2.06
N VAL A 327 15.70 27.80 1.29
CA VAL A 327 15.95 26.34 1.59
C VAL A 327 15.04 25.72 2.69
N SER A 328 14.44 24.51 2.65
CA SER A 328 14.43 23.27 1.82
C SER A 328 13.12 22.46 2.13
N ASP A 329 12.69 21.35 1.51
CA ASP A 329 12.85 20.71 0.17
C ASP A 329 11.72 19.66 -0.02
N VAL A 330 11.45 19.21 -1.25
CA VAL A 330 10.68 17.98 -1.58
C VAL A 330 11.27 17.30 -2.81
N ALA A 331 11.36 15.96 -2.81
CA ALA A 331 12.07 15.18 -3.81
C ALA A 331 11.49 15.31 -5.25
N VAL A 332 12.27 15.95 -6.11
CA VAL A 332 12.25 15.77 -7.57
C VAL A 332 13.37 14.77 -7.91
N GLU A 333 13.30 14.07 -9.04
CA GLU A 333 14.49 13.42 -9.64
C GLU A 333 15.56 14.49 -9.95
N GLN A 334 16.40 14.78 -8.95
CA GLN A 334 17.51 15.72 -9.07
C GLN A 334 18.72 14.98 -9.63
N PHE A 335 18.96 15.13 -10.93
CA PHE A 335 20.27 14.83 -11.50
C PHE A 335 21.30 15.78 -10.87
N ILE A 336 22.27 15.24 -10.13
CA ILE A 336 23.32 16.05 -9.51
C ILE A 336 24.09 16.76 -10.63
N SER A 337 24.01 18.09 -10.66
CA SER A 337 24.69 18.90 -11.65
C SER A 337 26.21 18.87 -11.46
N LYS A 338 26.98 19.19 -12.51
CA LYS A 338 28.44 19.24 -12.40
C LYS A 338 28.91 20.26 -11.36
N GLU A 339 28.15 21.33 -11.19
CA GLU A 339 28.35 22.39 -10.23
C GLU A 339 28.10 21.87 -8.80
N GLN A 340 27.02 21.12 -8.58
CA GLN A 340 26.74 20.49 -7.28
C GLN A 340 27.80 19.43 -6.90
N VAL A 341 28.29 18.62 -7.86
CA VAL A 341 29.41 17.70 -7.65
C VAL A 341 30.68 18.48 -7.25
N LYS A 342 30.98 19.57 -7.96
CA LYS A 342 32.17 20.41 -7.72
C LYS A 342 32.13 21.10 -6.36
N GLU A 343 30.98 21.59 -5.95
CA GLU A 343 30.75 22.18 -4.63
C GLU A 343 30.91 21.13 -3.52
N SER A 344 30.28 19.95 -3.68
CA SER A 344 30.30 18.87 -2.68
C SER A 344 31.66 18.21 -2.50
N LEU A 345 32.40 17.98 -3.60
CA LEU A 345 33.68 17.27 -3.60
C LEU A 345 34.91 18.21 -3.62
N GLY A 346 34.70 19.52 -3.72
CA GLY A 346 35.76 20.54 -3.81
C GLY A 346 36.58 20.51 -5.10
N ARG A 347 36.20 19.68 -6.08
CA ARG A 347 36.87 19.51 -7.38
C ARG A 347 35.89 19.02 -8.44
N GLU A 348 36.16 19.32 -9.70
CA GLU A 348 35.41 18.72 -10.81
C GLU A 348 35.76 17.23 -10.93
N VAL A 349 34.73 16.38 -11.01
CA VAL A 349 34.85 14.92 -11.12
C VAL A 349 33.93 14.44 -12.25
N PRO A 350 34.41 13.61 -13.20
CA PRO A 350 33.57 12.98 -14.22
C PRO A 350 32.46 12.11 -13.62
N ALA A 351 31.31 12.01 -14.30
CA ALA A 351 30.14 11.29 -13.76
C ALA A 351 30.41 9.79 -13.52
N ASP A 352 31.24 9.16 -14.34
CA ASP A 352 31.72 7.78 -14.17
C ASP A 352 32.62 7.61 -12.94
N GLU A 353 33.46 8.62 -12.61
CA GLU A 353 34.23 8.61 -11.37
C GLU A 353 33.35 8.85 -10.13
N VAL A 354 32.30 9.69 -10.23
CA VAL A 354 31.31 9.86 -9.14
C VAL A 354 30.59 8.53 -8.86
N LEU A 355 30.13 7.84 -9.90
CA LEU A 355 29.51 6.51 -9.77
C LEU A 355 30.47 5.46 -9.21
N ARG A 356 31.76 5.52 -9.57
CA ARG A 356 32.79 4.67 -8.95
C ARG A 356 32.94 4.95 -7.45
N PHE A 357 33.03 6.22 -7.04
CA PHE A 357 33.14 6.58 -5.62
C PHE A 357 31.88 6.23 -4.82
N ALA A 358 30.69 6.34 -5.40
CA ALA A 358 29.45 5.87 -4.77
C ALA A 358 29.52 4.35 -4.49
N LYS A 359 29.89 3.56 -5.50
CA LYS A 359 30.01 2.10 -5.37
C LYS A 359 31.12 1.65 -4.40
N GLU A 360 32.26 2.35 -4.39
CA GLU A 360 33.33 2.12 -3.40
C GLU A 360 32.88 2.54 -1.99
N GLY A 361 32.07 3.60 -1.88
CA GLY A 361 31.45 4.06 -0.63
C GLY A 361 30.47 3.04 -0.04
N ASP A 362 29.58 2.47 -0.86
CA ASP A 362 28.65 1.41 -0.45
C ASP A 362 29.41 0.17 0.05
N GLY A 363 30.44 -0.27 -0.69
CA GLY A 363 31.30 -1.38 -0.27
C GLY A 363 31.99 -1.10 1.07
N TYR A 364 32.51 0.11 1.24
CA TYR A 364 33.14 0.54 2.50
C TYR A 364 32.16 0.60 3.68
N LEU A 365 30.91 1.03 3.45
CA LEU A 365 29.88 0.98 4.47
C LEU A 365 29.53 -0.47 4.83
N GLN A 366 29.36 -1.36 3.86
CA GLN A 366 29.09 -2.78 4.10
C GLN A 366 30.22 -3.46 4.90
N GLU A 367 31.49 -3.14 4.61
CA GLU A 367 32.64 -3.61 5.40
C GLU A 367 32.58 -3.12 6.86
N LEU A 368 32.24 -1.84 7.09
CA LEU A 368 32.09 -1.28 8.44
C LEU A 368 30.87 -1.86 9.17
N GLN A 369 29.74 -2.09 8.50
CA GLN A 369 28.57 -2.74 9.10
C GLN A 369 28.90 -4.18 9.53
N LYS A 370 29.66 -4.91 8.71
CA LYS A 370 30.15 -6.24 9.04
C LYS A 370 31.14 -6.22 10.22
N GLU A 371 32.11 -5.31 10.24
CA GLU A 371 33.02 -5.14 11.39
C GLU A 371 32.22 -4.79 12.67
N ALA A 372 31.24 -3.89 12.58
CA ALA A 372 30.39 -3.51 13.70
C ALA A 372 29.60 -4.71 14.26
N LYS A 373 29.00 -5.53 13.38
CA LYS A 373 28.31 -6.77 13.77
C LYS A 373 29.26 -7.78 14.42
N GLU A 374 30.45 -8.00 13.84
CA GLU A 374 31.44 -8.91 14.41
C GLU A 374 31.90 -8.48 15.81
N TRP A 375 32.12 -7.18 16.03
CA TRP A 375 32.49 -6.67 17.36
C TRP A 375 31.34 -6.62 18.34
N GLY A 376 30.11 -6.30 17.89
CA GLY A 376 28.91 -6.37 18.72
C GLY A 376 28.66 -7.78 19.26
N ILE A 377 28.80 -8.81 18.41
CA ILE A 377 28.72 -10.22 18.84
C ILE A 377 29.87 -10.57 19.81
N ARG A 378 31.09 -10.05 19.61
CA ARG A 378 32.20 -10.25 20.57
C ARG A 378 31.96 -9.53 21.91
N ALA A 379 31.23 -8.43 21.91
CA ALA A 379 30.95 -7.62 23.11
C ALA A 379 29.82 -8.22 23.97
N TYR A 380 28.76 -8.74 23.35
CA TYR A 380 27.53 -9.15 24.04
C TYR A 380 27.23 -10.66 23.95
N GLY A 381 27.91 -11.42 23.08
CA GLY A 381 27.70 -12.86 22.95
C GLY A 381 26.25 -13.22 22.60
N ASP A 382 25.64 -14.09 23.40
CA ASP A 382 24.25 -14.52 23.23
C ASP A 382 23.21 -13.41 23.48
N ASP A 383 23.58 -12.34 24.18
CA ASP A 383 22.72 -11.16 24.43
C ASP A 383 22.76 -10.14 23.26
N TYR A 384 23.45 -10.44 22.15
CA TYR A 384 23.51 -9.55 20.99
C TYR A 384 22.24 -9.64 20.12
N ASP A 385 21.36 -8.64 20.25
CA ASP A 385 20.18 -8.46 19.39
C ASP A 385 20.59 -8.05 17.96
N ALA A 386 20.77 -9.06 17.09
CA ALA A 386 21.21 -8.85 15.72
C ALA A 386 20.21 -8.02 14.89
N ASP A 387 18.91 -8.26 15.04
CA ASP A 387 17.87 -7.64 14.21
C ASP A 387 17.74 -6.13 14.53
N ALA A 388 17.81 -5.77 15.82
CA ALA A 388 17.80 -4.37 16.26
C ALA A 388 19.07 -3.61 15.81
N TRP A 389 20.24 -4.25 15.89
CA TRP A 389 21.50 -3.60 15.49
C TRP A 389 21.66 -3.50 13.96
N GLU A 390 21.23 -4.49 13.18
CA GLU A 390 21.26 -4.44 11.71
C GLU A 390 20.38 -3.31 11.17
N THR A 391 19.17 -3.15 11.73
CA THR A 391 18.28 -2.02 11.41
C THR A 391 18.96 -0.68 11.63
N ARG A 392 19.74 -0.55 12.73
CA ARG A 392 20.48 0.67 13.05
C ARG A 392 21.69 0.87 12.13
N PHE A 393 22.44 -0.19 11.82
CA PHE A 393 23.60 -0.12 10.93
C PHE A 393 23.23 0.27 9.50
N ALA A 394 22.05 -0.15 9.01
CA ALA A 394 21.57 0.15 7.67
C ALA A 394 21.41 1.66 7.38
N VAL A 395 21.11 2.47 8.41
CA VAL A 395 20.92 3.93 8.29
C VAL A 395 22.13 4.75 8.78
N SER A 396 23.15 4.10 9.33
CA SER A 396 24.32 4.79 9.91
C SER A 396 25.44 5.05 8.90
N GLY A 397 25.90 6.30 8.84
CA GLY A 397 27.07 6.68 8.05
C GLY A 397 28.40 6.18 8.64
N SER A 398 29.46 6.17 7.83
CA SER A 398 30.78 5.59 8.18
C SER A 398 31.41 6.14 9.47
N ARG A 399 31.14 7.40 9.84
CA ARG A 399 31.59 8.00 11.11
C ARG A 399 30.89 7.40 12.33
N GLU A 400 29.61 7.06 12.20
CA GLU A 400 28.82 6.47 13.29
C GLU A 400 29.10 4.98 13.42
N LEU A 401 29.16 4.24 12.30
CA LEU A 401 29.59 2.83 12.29
C LEU A 401 30.95 2.64 12.97
N LYS A 402 31.93 3.51 12.67
CA LYS A 402 33.22 3.53 13.38
C LYS A 402 33.10 3.76 14.89
N ARG A 403 32.16 4.60 15.35
CA ARG A 403 31.94 4.80 16.78
C ARG A 403 31.34 3.54 17.42
N PHE A 404 30.39 2.87 16.78
CA PHE A 404 29.87 1.59 17.28
C PHE A 404 30.96 0.52 17.34
N ILE A 405 31.80 0.40 16.29
CA ILE A 405 32.95 -0.50 16.28
C ILE A 405 33.88 -0.23 17.47
N GLU A 406 34.26 1.03 17.73
CA GLU A 406 35.14 1.37 18.85
C GLU A 406 34.46 1.15 20.21
N THR A 407 33.17 1.46 20.35
CA THR A 407 32.38 1.14 21.56
C THR A 407 32.34 -0.36 21.82
N PHE A 408 32.01 -1.18 20.82
CA PHE A 408 31.99 -2.63 20.94
C PHE A 408 33.37 -3.23 21.16
N LYS A 409 34.46 -2.63 20.65
CA LYS A 409 35.83 -3.04 20.99
C LYS A 409 36.10 -2.85 22.48
N VAL A 410 35.79 -1.67 23.03
CA VAL A 410 35.95 -1.38 24.47
C VAL A 410 35.07 -2.29 25.33
N GLU A 411 33.82 -2.55 24.92
CA GLU A 411 32.90 -3.43 25.63
C GLU A 411 33.33 -4.91 25.55
N ALA A 412 33.80 -5.37 24.39
CA ALA A 412 34.41 -6.69 24.26
C ALA A 412 35.68 -6.84 25.11
N GLU A 413 36.56 -5.84 25.16
CA GLU A 413 37.73 -5.85 26.04
C GLU A 413 37.35 -5.87 27.53
N ALA A 414 36.26 -5.20 27.91
CA ALA A 414 35.74 -5.23 29.29
C ALA A 414 35.05 -6.55 29.65
N ASN A 415 34.39 -7.21 28.68
CA ASN A 415 33.63 -8.45 28.88
C ASN A 415 34.46 -9.73 28.62
N LEU A 416 35.66 -9.61 28.04
CA LEU A 416 36.59 -10.73 27.88
C LEU A 416 37.10 -11.20 29.25
N PRO A 417 36.86 -12.46 29.65
CA PRO A 417 37.35 -12.96 30.93
C PRO A 417 38.88 -13.05 30.92
N HIS A 418 39.53 -12.38 31.87
CA HIS A 418 40.96 -12.54 32.12
C HIS A 418 41.29 -14.00 32.51
N GLY A 419 41.72 -14.79 31.51
CA GLY A 419 42.35 -16.09 31.72
C GLY A 419 41.54 -17.31 31.28
N ARG A 420 41.40 -17.51 29.97
CA ARG A 420 41.56 -18.85 29.37
C ARG A 420 42.36 -18.77 28.07
N GLN A 421 43.68 -19.01 28.16
CA GLN A 421 44.40 -19.55 27.03
C GLN A 421 43.94 -21.00 26.84
N SER A 422 43.40 -21.31 25.66
CA SER A 422 43.15 -22.69 25.27
C SER A 422 44.45 -23.29 24.74
N GLU A 423 45.15 -24.09 25.56
CA GLU A 423 46.31 -24.84 25.08
C GLU A 423 45.86 -25.90 24.06
N LEU A 424 46.35 -25.78 22.83
CA LEU A 424 46.10 -26.74 21.77
C LEU A 424 47.01 -27.97 21.94
N GLY A 425 46.48 -28.97 22.66
CA GLY A 425 46.89 -30.37 22.50
C GLY A 425 47.54 -31.02 23.72
N ALA A 426 46.76 -31.85 24.42
CA ALA A 426 47.28 -32.98 25.20
C ALA A 426 46.35 -34.19 25.00
N ASN A 427 46.96 -35.35 24.77
CA ASN A 427 46.31 -36.57 24.32
C ASN A 427 45.99 -37.51 25.51
N GLN A 428 44.98 -38.36 25.32
CA GLN A 428 44.85 -39.73 25.88
C GLN A 428 44.63 -39.96 27.40
N SER A 429 43.69 -40.89 27.68
CA SER A 429 43.57 -41.80 28.84
C SER A 429 43.58 -41.20 30.25
N SER A 430 42.62 -41.47 31.14
CA SER A 430 42.05 -42.79 31.46
C SER A 430 40.74 -42.68 32.25
N GLN A 431 39.76 -43.55 31.98
CA GLN A 431 38.68 -43.83 32.94
C GLN A 431 39.14 -44.91 33.94
N THR A 432 38.85 -44.70 35.22
CA THR A 432 38.85 -45.72 36.27
C THR A 432 37.60 -45.55 37.11
N ASP A 433 36.99 -46.67 37.52
CA ASP A 433 35.76 -46.81 38.33
C ASP A 433 35.73 -45.89 39.57
N SER A 434 34.56 -45.44 40.07
CA SER A 434 33.72 -46.31 40.92
C SER A 434 32.28 -45.81 41.18
N ASP A 435 31.39 -46.79 41.36
CA ASP A 435 30.17 -46.81 42.20
C ASP A 435 28.92 -46.00 41.78
N ILE A 436 28.01 -46.72 41.11
CA ILE A 436 26.55 -46.47 41.08
C ILE A 436 25.87 -47.49 42.02
N PRO A 437 24.97 -47.09 42.93
CA PRO A 437 24.10 -48.04 43.65
C PRO A 437 22.85 -48.42 42.83
N ASP A 438 22.77 -49.69 42.41
CA ASP A 438 21.62 -50.29 41.70
C ASP A 438 20.43 -50.62 42.63
N ASP A 439 19.48 -49.69 42.78
CA ASP A 439 18.21 -49.97 43.50
C ASP A 439 16.94 -49.42 42.80
N ALA A 440 17.04 -48.99 41.53
CA ALA A 440 15.91 -48.41 40.79
C ALA A 440 15.12 -49.37 39.88
N PHE A 441 15.57 -50.62 39.69
CA PHE A 441 14.95 -51.57 38.73
C PHE A 441 14.81 -52.99 39.29
N LYS A 442 13.83 -53.21 40.18
CA LYS A 442 13.31 -54.54 40.52
C LYS A 442 11.78 -54.57 40.50
N ALA A 443 11.27 -55.55 39.73
CA ALA A 443 9.86 -55.93 39.52
C ALA A 443 9.02 -54.96 38.67
#